data_AF-A0A522R812-F1
#
_entry.id   AF-A0A522R812-F1
#
_cell.length_a   1.000
_cell.length_b   1.000
_cell.length_c   1.000
_cell.angle_alpha   90.00
_cell.angle_beta   90.00
_cell.angle_gamma   90.00
#
_symmetry.space_group_name_H-M   'P 1'
#
loop_
_entity.id
_entity.type
_entity.pdbx_description
1 polymer ?
#
loop_
_entity_poly.entity_id
_entity_poly.type
_entity_poly.pdbx_seq_one_letter_code
_entity_poly.pdbx_strand_id
1 'polypeptide(L)' 'MTGPDPQQQGVAPTEPRPAHAWLPTPIDAEARRTMIAQAAYLRAEKRGFAAGGELDDWLEAEREVARMLDE' A
#
# COMPACT_ATOMS: atom_id res chain seq x y z
N MET A 1 -7.64 -32.39 46.43
CA MET A 1 -8.78 -32.55 45.50
C MET A 1 -9.21 -31.17 45.06
N THR A 2 -9.14 -30.93 43.75
CA THR A 2 -9.75 -29.83 42.97
C THR A 2 -9.42 -28.39 43.38
N GLY A 3 -8.31 -27.86 42.85
CA GLY A 3 -8.27 -26.46 42.44
C GLY A 3 -8.94 -26.32 41.06
N PRO A 4 -9.68 -25.23 40.78
CA PRO A 4 -10.49 -25.11 39.58
C PRO A 4 -9.65 -24.81 38.33
N ASP A 5 -9.94 -25.58 37.29
CA ASP A 5 -10.09 -25.21 35.88
C ASP A 5 -8.93 -24.52 35.13
N PRO A 6 -8.18 -25.25 34.28
CA PRO A 6 -7.25 -24.69 33.31
C PRO A 6 -7.97 -24.49 31.96
N GLN A 7 -8.85 -23.48 31.86
CA GLN A 7 -9.38 -23.04 30.55
C GLN A 7 -8.59 -21.84 30.03
N GLN A 8 -7.32 -22.11 29.70
CA GLN A 8 -6.46 -21.23 28.90
C GLN A 8 -6.72 -21.41 27.40
N GLN A 9 -7.98 -21.41 26.95
CA GLN A 9 -8.31 -21.55 25.52
C GLN A 9 -9.51 -20.70 25.13
N GLY A 10 -9.26 -19.62 24.37
CA GLY A 10 -10.33 -18.88 23.70
C GLY A 10 -10.15 -17.37 23.54
N VAL A 11 -8.94 -16.86 23.28
CA VAL A 11 -8.86 -15.57 22.56
C VAL A 11 -8.70 -15.89 21.08
N ALA A 12 -9.84 -15.87 20.38
CA ALA A 12 -9.85 -15.85 18.93
C ALA A 12 -8.93 -14.72 18.44
N PRO A 13 -8.07 -14.93 17.43
CA PRO A 13 -7.63 -13.80 16.64
C PRO A 13 -8.88 -13.29 15.92
N THR A 14 -9.52 -12.30 16.53
CA THR A 14 -10.52 -11.46 15.86
C THR A 14 -9.76 -10.51 14.95
N GLU A 15 -9.04 -11.05 13.97
CA GLU A 15 -8.71 -10.26 12.81
C GLU A 15 -10.02 -10.19 12.00
N PRO A 16 -10.61 -9.00 11.82
CA PRO A 16 -11.70 -8.88 10.89
C PRO A 16 -11.13 -9.28 9.53
N ARG A 17 -11.59 -10.44 9.03
CA ARG A 17 -11.52 -10.76 7.61
C ARG A 17 -11.88 -9.48 6.87
N PRO A 18 -11.06 -8.94 5.95
CA PRO A 18 -11.55 -7.91 5.08
C PRO A 18 -12.60 -8.61 4.20
N ALA A 19 -13.84 -8.60 4.66
CA ALA A 19 -15.00 -8.61 3.80
C ALA A 19 -15.02 -7.24 3.10
N HIS A 20 -13.97 -6.91 2.35
CA HIS A 20 -14.10 -5.96 1.28
C HIS A 20 -14.79 -6.72 0.16
N ALA A 21 -16.11 -6.78 0.32
CA ALA A 21 -17.04 -7.11 -0.73
C ALA A 21 -16.60 -6.39 -2.00
N TRP A 22 -16.63 -7.15 -3.09
CA TRP A 22 -16.37 -6.80 -4.49
C TRP A 22 -17.10 -5.54 -4.99
N LEU A 23 -16.81 -4.40 -4.39
CA LEU A 23 -17.03 -3.09 -4.98
C LEU A 23 -15.70 -2.72 -5.63
N PRO A 24 -15.66 -2.17 -6.85
CA PRO A 24 -14.45 -1.52 -7.34
C PRO A 24 -14.20 -0.33 -6.41
N THR A 25 -13.39 -0.55 -5.36
CA THR A 25 -12.97 0.52 -4.49
C THR A 25 -12.05 1.43 -5.29
N PRO A 26 -12.12 2.76 -5.10
CA PRO A 26 -11.08 3.63 -5.62
C PRO A 26 -9.73 3.03 -5.21
N ILE A 27 -8.79 2.94 -6.15
CA ILE A 27 -7.49 2.28 -5.98
C ILE A 27 -6.96 2.54 -4.57
N ASP A 28 -6.62 1.46 -3.87
CA ASP A 28 -6.18 1.54 -2.48
C ASP A 28 -5.02 2.53 -2.35
N ALA A 29 -5.00 3.35 -1.30
CA ALA A 29 -4.02 4.43 -1.18
C ALA A 29 -2.59 3.89 -1.20
N GLU A 30 -2.39 2.67 -0.72
CA GLU A 30 -1.14 1.92 -0.79
C GLU A 30 -0.78 1.50 -2.22
N ALA A 31 -1.76 1.04 -3.01
CA ALA A 31 -1.56 0.71 -4.41
C ALA A 31 -1.17 1.96 -5.23
N ARG A 32 -1.83 3.11 -5.00
CA ARG A 32 -1.44 4.39 -5.60
C ARG A 32 0.01 4.75 -5.25
N ARG A 33 0.40 4.68 -3.97
CA ARG A 33 1.79 4.97 -3.55
C ARG A 33 2.80 4.04 -4.21
N THR A 34 2.45 2.77 -4.36
CA THR A 34 3.29 1.75 -5.00
C THR A 34 3.50 2.03 -6.48
N MET A 35 2.45 2.48 -7.19
CA MET A 35 2.57 2.92 -8.59
C MET A 35 3.46 4.16 -8.73
N ILE A 36 3.28 5.15 -7.84
CA ILE A 36 4.08 6.39 -7.84
C ILE A 36 5.56 6.05 -7.59
N ALA A 37 5.85 5.21 -6.59
CA ALA A 37 7.21 4.82 -6.27
C ALA A 37 7.90 4.10 -7.44
N GLN A 38 7.20 3.19 -8.13
CA GLN A 38 7.72 2.51 -9.31
C GLN A 38 7.99 3.48 -10.45
N ALA A 39 7.05 4.37 -10.75
CA ALA A 39 7.24 5.37 -11.81
C ALA A 39 8.41 6.32 -11.50
N ALA A 40 8.53 6.79 -10.25
CA ALA A 40 9.65 7.62 -9.81
C ALA A 40 10.99 6.87 -9.91
N TYR A 41 11.01 5.58 -9.53
CA TYR A 41 12.20 4.73 -9.65
C TYR A 41 12.66 4.60 -11.11
N LEU A 42 11.74 4.30 -12.03
CA LEU A 42 12.08 4.17 -13.47
C LEU A 42 12.56 5.49 -14.06
N ARG A 43 12.06 6.63 -13.56
CA ARG A 43 12.52 7.98 -13.96
C ARG A 43 13.93 8.26 -13.46
N ALA A 44 14.18 7.98 -12.18
CA ALA A 44 15.52 8.08 -11.59
C ALA A 44 16.51 7.15 -12.32
N GLU A 45 16.11 5.91 -12.64
CA GLU A 45 16.92 4.95 -13.40
C GLU A 45 17.29 5.49 -14.78
N LYS A 46 16.35 6.08 -15.53
CA LYS A 46 16.61 6.72 -16.84
C LYS A 46 17.61 7.87 -16.76
N ARG A 47 17.67 8.58 -15.62
CA ARG A 47 18.67 9.63 -15.35
C ARG A 47 19.98 9.06 -14.76
N GLY A 48 20.05 7.76 -14.50
CA GLY A 48 21.20 7.14 -13.83
C GLY A 48 21.30 7.50 -12.35
N PHE A 49 20.16 7.71 -11.68
CA PHE A 49 20.04 8.07 -10.26
C PHE A 49 20.87 9.32 -9.88
N ALA A 50 20.95 10.29 -10.80
CA ALA A 50 21.64 11.56 -10.50
C ALA A 50 20.95 12.28 -9.33
N ALA A 51 21.76 12.72 -8.37
CA ALA A 51 21.32 13.40 -7.16
C ALA A 51 20.63 14.75 -7.46
N GLY A 52 19.62 15.08 -6.67
CA GLY A 52 18.89 16.36 -6.77
C GLY A 52 17.71 16.36 -7.74
N GLY A 53 17.36 15.20 -8.31
CA GLY A 53 16.16 15.05 -9.16
C GLY A 53 15.09 14.12 -8.58
N GLU A 54 15.31 13.56 -7.39
CA GLU A 54 14.43 12.57 -6.76
C GLU A 54 13.03 13.15 -6.49
N LEU A 55 12.97 14.40 -6.04
CA LEU A 55 11.70 15.08 -5.78
C LEU A 55 10.94 15.34 -7.08
N ASP A 56 11.64 15.73 -8.14
CA ASP A 56 11.03 16.01 -9.44
C ASP A 56 10.49 14.72 -10.07
N ASP A 57 11.26 13.62 -10.00
CA ASP A 57 10.83 12.28 -10.43
C ASP A 57 9.57 11.83 -9.70
N TRP A 58 9.51 12.09 -8.39
CA TRP A 58 8.37 11.73 -7.56
C TRP A 58 7.14 12.57 -7.90
N LEU A 59 7.27 13.90 -8.04
CA LEU A 59 6.18 14.79 -8.43
C LEU A 59 5.62 14.46 -9.82
N GLU A 60 6.49 14.12 -10.77
CA GLU A 60 6.07 13.75 -12.10
C GLU A 60 5.38 12.38 -12.12
N ALA A 61 5.88 11.43 -11.32
CA ALA A 61 5.23 10.14 -11.09
C ALA A 61 3.84 10.30 -10.44
N GLU A 62 3.68 11.19 -9.45
CA GLU A 62 2.37 11.48 -8.85
C GLU A 62 1.35 11.95 -9.89
N ARG A 63 1.75 12.87 -10.76
CA ARG A 63 0.90 13.42 -11.83
C ARG A 63 0.55 12.38 -12.89
N GLU A 64 1.48 11.50 -13.21
CA GLU A 64 1.27 10.41 -14.16
C GLU A 64 0.26 9.40 -13.61
N VAL A 65 0.46 8.92 -12.39
CA VAL A 65 -0.46 7.98 -11.74
C VAL A 65 -1.83 8.64 -11.51
N ALA A 66 -1.88 9.90 -11.10
CA ALA A 66 -3.15 10.61 -10.96
C ALA A 66 -3.95 10.62 -12.27
N ARG A 67 -3.30 10.87 -13.42
CA ARG A 67 -3.97 10.82 -14.73
C ARG A 67 -4.45 9.42 -15.09
N MET A 68 -3.64 8.39 -14.84
CA MET A 68 -4.02 6.99 -15.10
C MET A 68 -5.21 6.51 -14.27
N LEU A 69 -5.47 7.14 -13.13
CA LEU A 69 -6.57 6.77 -12.23
C LEU A 69 -7.83 7.61 -12.42
N ASP A 70 -7.74 8.73 -13.15
CA ASP A 70 -8.86 9.64 -13.44
C ASP A 70 -9.52 9.34 -14.81
N GLU A 71 -8.80 8.65 -15.71
CA GLU A 71 -9.31 8.07 -16.98
C GLU A 71 -9.91 6.65 -16.78
#